data_AF-R6AG55-F1
#
_entry.id   AF-R6AG55-F1
#
_cell.length_a   1.000
_cell.length_b   1.000
_cell.length_c   1.000
_cell.angle_alpha   90.00
_cell.angle_beta   90.00
_cell.angle_gamma   90.00
#
_symmetry.space_group_name_H-M   'P 1'
#
loop_
_entity.id
_entity.type
_entity.pdbx_description
1 polymer ?
#
loop_
_entity_poly.entity_id
_entity_poly.type
_entity_poly.pdbx_seq_one_letter_code
_entity_poly.pdbx_strand_id
1 'polypeptide(L)' 'MSEVVLFAGQPFTEKLRQCVEKSYPSGTISFTHGREAQLEEGALYLVRTGEKAVVMPRMKYSESVEKVVRRRE' A
#
# COMPACT_ATOMS: atom_id res chain seq x y z
N MET A 1 3.36 -8.85 23.39
CA MET A 1 2.72 -8.80 22.06
C MET A 1 3.35 -7.64 21.33
N SER A 2 4.10 -7.88 20.25
CA SER A 2 4.82 -6.83 19.54
C SER A 2 3.82 -5.87 18.90
N GLU A 3 3.86 -4.60 19.30
CA GLU A 3 3.05 -3.55 18.67
C GLU A 3 3.43 -3.47 17.19
N VAL A 4 2.46 -3.73 16.31
CA VAL A 4 2.67 -3.57 14.88
C VAL A 4 2.74 -2.08 14.61
N VAL A 5 3.94 -1.56 14.40
CA VAL A 5 4.16 -0.17 14.04
C VAL A 5 3.63 0.05 12.62
N LEU A 6 2.58 0.87 12.51
CA LEU A 6 1.99 1.27 11.24
C LEU A 6 2.76 2.45 10.65
N PHE A 7 3.30 2.31 9.44
CA PHE A 7 3.99 3.38 8.73
C PHE A 7 3.71 3.35 7.23
N ALA A 8 3.86 4.51 6.58
CA ALA A 8 3.67 4.64 5.14
C ALA A 8 4.73 3.87 4.34
N GLY A 9 4.33 3.24 3.24
CA GLY A 9 5.17 2.38 2.39
C GLY A 9 5.12 0.90 2.76
N GLN A 10 4.44 0.51 3.86
CA GLN A 10 4.27 -0.90 4.20
C GLN A 10 3.40 -1.64 3.17
N PRO A 11 3.76 -2.87 2.77
CA PRO A 11 2.87 -3.73 2.02
C PRO A 11 1.55 -3.91 2.76
N PHE A 12 0.44 -3.71 2.04
CA PHE A 12 -0.88 -3.88 2.59
C PHE A 12 -1.21 -5.37 2.64
N THR A 13 -1.46 -5.86 3.85
CA THR A 13 -1.81 -7.26 4.14
C THR A 13 -3.02 -7.29 5.07
N GLU A 14 -3.70 -8.43 5.14
CA GLU A 14 -4.86 -8.58 6.03
C GLU A 14 -4.50 -8.35 7.51
N LYS A 15 -3.28 -8.73 7.92
CA LYS A 15 -2.77 -8.43 9.27
C LYS A 15 -2.64 -6.93 9.51
N LEU A 16 -2.14 -6.19 8.52
CA LEU A 16 -1.99 -4.74 8.61
C LEU A 16 -3.35 -4.05 8.63
N ARG A 17 -4.32 -4.52 7.83
CA ARG A 17 -5.71 -4.07 7.88
C ARG A 17 -6.28 -4.18 9.30
N GLN A 18 -6.16 -5.35 9.91
CA GLN A 18 -6.64 -5.58 11.28
C GLN A 18 -5.94 -4.68 12.30
N CYS A 19 -4.65 -4.37 12.11
CA CYS A 19 -3.93 -3.45 12.98
C CYS A 19 -4.44 -2.01 12.83
N VAL A 20 -4.76 -1.57 11.61
CA VAL A 20 -5.38 -0.26 11.36
C VAL A 20 -6.77 -0.19 11.99
N GLU A 21 -7.61 -1.21 11.80
CA GLU A 21 -8.96 -1.26 12.38
C GLU A 21 -8.92 -1.28 13.92
N LYS A 22 -7.96 -1.98 14.54
CA LYS A 22 -7.77 -1.96 16.00
C LYS A 22 -7.27 -0.62 16.52
N SER A 23 -6.35 0.02 15.79
CA SER A 23 -5.75 1.30 16.21
C SER A 23 -6.70 2.48 15.99
N TYR A 24 -7.59 2.37 15.00
CA TYR A 24 -8.56 3.40 14.64
C TYR A 24 -9.95 2.76 14.46
N PRO A 25 -10.68 2.42 15.55
CA PRO A 25 -11.94 1.68 15.49
C PRO A 25 -13.07 2.38 14.73
N SER A 26 -13.03 3.71 14.71
CA SER A 26 -13.96 4.56 13.93
C SER A 26 -13.35 5.04 12.61
N GLY A 27 -12.15 4.58 12.28
CA GLY A 27 -11.44 4.96 11.07
C GLY A 27 -12.00 4.27 9.83
N THR A 28 -11.74 4.88 8.67
CA THR A 28 -12.11 4.35 7.36
C THR A 28 -10.86 4.12 6.53
N ILE A 29 -10.76 2.95 5.89
CA ILE A 29 -9.70 2.65 4.93
C ILE A 29 -10.23 2.94 3.53
N SER A 30 -9.55 3.82 2.80
CA SER A 30 -9.88 4.14 1.40
C SER A 30 -8.84 3.57 0.45
N PHE A 31 -9.31 3.01 -0.66
CA PHE A 31 -8.47 2.53 -1.75
C PHE A 31 -8.44 3.58 -2.86
N THR A 32 -7.25 4.03 -3.23
CA THR A 32 -7.07 4.99 -4.33
C THR A 32 -6.31 4.32 -5.48
N HIS A 33 -6.80 4.52 -6.70
CA HIS A 33 -6.16 4.06 -7.91
C HIS A 33 -5.50 5.30 -8.55
N GLY A 34 -4.18 5.27 -8.77
CA GLY A 34 -3.47 6.38 -9.41
C GLY A 34 -4.08 6.71 -10.78
N ARG A 35 -3.97 7.98 -11.21
CA ARG A 35 -4.72 8.50 -12.38
C ARG A 35 -4.38 7.85 -13.72
N GLU A 36 -3.21 7.23 -13.92
CA GLU A 36 -2.70 6.99 -15.28
C GLU A 36 -1.89 5.70 -15.54
N ALA A 37 -2.05 4.61 -14.78
CA ALA A 37 -1.27 3.40 -15.08
C ALA A 37 -2.06 2.09 -14.99
N GLN A 38 -1.59 1.10 -15.75
CA GLN A 38 -1.84 -0.31 -15.43
C GLN A 38 -1.36 -0.54 -13.99
N LEU A 39 -2.27 -1.04 -13.15
CA LEU A 39 -1.99 -1.24 -11.73
C LEU A 39 -1.63 -2.71 -11.50
N GLU A 40 -0.62 -2.96 -10.68
CA GLU A 40 -0.42 -4.29 -10.10
C GLU A 40 -1.34 -4.40 -8.89
N GLU A 41 -2.57 -4.85 -9.12
CA GLU A 41 -3.57 -5.05 -8.05
C GLU A 41 -3.07 -6.01 -6.96
N GLY A 42 -2.14 -6.90 -7.29
CA GLY A 42 -1.54 -7.85 -6.34
C GLY A 42 -0.56 -7.24 -5.33
N ALA A 43 -0.12 -5.99 -5.51
CA ALA A 43 0.85 -5.34 -4.63
C ALA A 43 0.30 -4.00 -4.13
N LEU A 44 -0.45 -4.03 -3.03
CA LEU A 44 -0.97 -2.84 -2.37
C LEU A 44 0.00 -2.33 -1.29
N TYR A 45 0.00 -1.04 -0.99
CA TYR A 45 0.77 -0.45 0.11
C TYR A 45 0.02 0.66 0.84
N LEU A 46 0.30 0.78 2.14
CA LEU A 46 -0.25 1.80 3.01
C LEU A 46 0.42 3.14 2.72
N VAL A 47 -0.33 4.15 2.29
CA VAL A 47 0.18 5.48 1.98
C VAL A 47 0.03 6.42 3.17
N ARG A 48 -1.06 6.27 3.93
CA ARG A 48 -1.36 7.10 5.10
C ARG A 48 -1.93 6.24 6.22
N THR A 49 -1.45 6.48 7.43
CA THR A 49 -1.96 5.89 8.67
C THR A 49 -2.89 6.90 9.38
N GLY A 50 -3.80 6.42 10.22
CA GLY A 50 -4.77 7.26 10.92
C GLY A 50 -6.22 6.84 10.71
N GLU A 51 -7.15 7.64 11.25
CA GLU A 51 -8.59 7.45 11.08
C GLU A 51 -9.06 7.49 9.61
N LYS A 52 -8.26 8.04 8.71
CA LYS A 52 -8.54 8.06 7.26
C LYS A 52 -7.41 7.38 6.51
N ALA A 53 -7.09 6.14 6.86
CA ALA A 53 -6.00 5.42 6.24
C ALA A 53 -6.22 5.27 4.73
N VAL A 54 -5.14 5.40 3.95
CA VAL A 54 -5.18 5.32 2.48
C VAL A 54 -4.28 4.20 2.02
N VAL A 55 -4.81 3.33 1.17
CA VAL A 55 -4.09 2.23 0.52
C VAL A 55 -4.07 2.49 -0.97
N MET A 56 -2.91 2.27 -1.59
CA MET A 56 -2.71 2.47 -3.02
C MET A 56 -2.06 1.21 -3.64
N PRO A 57 -2.47 0.78 -4.83
CA PRO A 57 -1.79 -0.27 -5.58
C PRO A 57 -0.44 0.18 -6.10
N ARG A 58 0.44 -0.79 -6.32
CA ARG A 58 1.71 -0.62 -6.99
C ARG A 58 1.46 -0.16 -8.41
N MET A 59 2.07 0.97 -8.74
CA MET A 59 2.17 1.40 -10.12
C MET A 59 2.99 0.32 -10.83
N LYS A 60 2.39 -0.35 -11.83
CA LYS A 60 3.19 -1.16 -12.74
C LYS A 60 4.08 -0.19 -13.49
N TYR A 61 5.39 -0.34 -13.33
CA TYR A 61 6.31 0.42 -14.14
C TYR A 61 6.04 0.10 -15.61
N SER A 62 6.14 1.09 -16.50
CA SER A 62 6.07 0.81 -17.94
C SER A 62 7.15 -0.22 -18.31
N GLU A 63 6.92 -1.06 -19.32
CA GLU A 63 7.88 -2.09 -19.76
C GLU A 63 9.29 -1.53 -20.00
N SER A 64 9.38 -0.25 -20.41
CA SER A 64 10.63 0.49 -20.59
C SER A 64 11.42 0.67 -19.28
N VAL A 65 10.74 0.90 -18.15
CA VAL A 65 11.35 1.10 -16.84
C VAL A 65 11.64 -0.26 -16.16
N GLU A 66 10.78 -1.27 -16.34
CA GLU A 66 11.06 -2.63 -15.86
C GLU A 66 12.38 -3.19 -16.42
N LYS A 67 12.66 -2.96 -17.71
CA LYS A 67 13.93 -3.36 -18.36
C LYS A 67 15.16 -2.68 -17.77
N VAL A 68 15.02 -1.46 -17.24
CA VAL A 68 16.11 -0.71 -16.61
C VAL A 68 16.35 -1.19 -15.18
N VAL A 69 15.29 -1.46 -14.42
CA VAL A 69 15.39 -1.98 -13.05
C VAL A 69 15.98 -3.39 -13.03
N ARG A 70 15.54 -4.28 -13.93
CA ARG A 70 16.08 -5.66 -14.03
C ARG A 70 17.55 -5.75 -14.46
N ARG A 71 18.14 -4.69 -15.03
CA ARG A 71 19.57 -4.68 -15.38
C ARG A 71 20.50 -4.34 -14.21
N ARG A 72 19.95 -3.99 -13.05
CA ARG A 72 20.70 -3.62 -11.85
C ARG A 72 20.68 -4.69 -10.75
N GLU A 73 20.07 -5.84 -11.02
CA GLU A 73 20.19 -7.07 -10.21
C GLU A 73 21.19 -8.03 -10.87
#